data_AF-A0A972RX33-F1
#
_entry.id   AF-A0A972RX33-F1
#
_cell.length_a   1.000
_cell.length_b   1.000
_cell.length_c   1.000
_cell.angle_alpha   90.00
_cell.angle_beta   90.00
_cell.angle_gamma   90.00
#
_symmetry.space_group_name_H-M   'P 1'
#
loop_
_entity.id
_entity.type
_entity.pdbx_description
1 polymer ?
#
loop_
_entity_poly.entity_id
_entity_poly.type
_entity_poly.pdbx_seq_one_letter_code
_entity_poly.pdbx_strand_id
1 'polypeptide(L)' 'MRHLTRVFDLSSEEIKVLLERALRLKENFKFGRPRRTLVGKVLALLFEKPSTRTRV' A
#
# COMPACT_ATOMS: atom_id res chain seq x y z
N MET A 1 6.90 15.55 1.00
CA MET A 1 6.11 14.44 1.58
C MET A 1 4.69 14.55 1.03
N ARG A 2 4.07 13.47 0.54
CA ARG A 2 2.68 13.50 0.05
C ARG A 2 1.81 12.64 0.98
N HIS A 3 0.70 13.20 1.44
CA HIS A 3 -0.28 12.50 2.27
C HIS A 3 -1.46 12.02 1.41
N LEU A 4 -2.07 10.90 1.77
CA LEU A 4 -3.30 10.41 1.17
C LEU A 4 -4.41 10.50 2.21
N THR A 5 -5.22 11.56 2.15
CA THR A 5 -6.36 11.74 3.05
C THR A 5 -7.67 11.40 2.36
N ARG A 6 -7.79 11.62 1.04
CA ARG A 6 -8.96 11.24 0.24
C ARG A 6 -8.53 10.58 -1.07
N VAL A 7 -9.35 9.67 -1.57
CA VAL A 7 -9.13 9.01 -2.88
C VAL A 7 -9.18 10.02 -4.03
N PHE A 8 -10.01 11.06 -3.92
CA PHE A 8 -10.14 12.13 -4.91
C PHE A 8 -8.90 13.01 -5.05
N ASP A 9 -7.92 12.90 -4.15
CA ASP A 9 -6.63 13.60 -4.28
C ASP A 9 -5.67 12.88 -5.27
N LEU A 10 -6.12 11.80 -5.91
CA LEU A 10 -5.40 11.04 -6.94
C LEU A 10 -6.04 11.26 -8.32
N SER A 11 -5.21 11.41 -9.35
CA SER A 11 -5.69 11.39 -10.74
C SER A 11 -6.03 9.97 -11.20
N SER A 12 -6.81 9.85 -12.28
CA SER A 12 -7.14 8.57 -12.90
C SER A 12 -5.89 7.78 -13.32
N GLU A 13 -4.86 8.46 -13.80
CA GLU A 13 -3.57 7.89 -14.20
C GLU A 13 -2.82 7.36 -12.98
N GLU A 14 -2.79 8.11 -11.88
CA GLU A 14 -2.15 7.68 -10.64
C GLU A 14 -2.80 6.43 -10.06
N ILE A 15 -4.14 6.37 -10.10
CA ILE A 15 -4.90 5.18 -9.69
C ILE A 15 -4.51 3.97 -10.56
N LYS A 16 -4.45 4.13 -11.89
CA LYS A 16 -4.02 3.05 -12.79
C LYS A 16 -2.62 2.54 -12.44
N VAL A 17 -1.66 3.44 -12.21
CA VAL A 17 -0.29 3.08 -11.81
C VAL A 17 -0.27 2.33 -10.47
N LEU A 18 -1.06 2.77 -9.48
CA LEU A 18 -1.16 2.08 -8.18
C LEU A 18 -1.72 0.66 -8.33
N LEU A 19 -2.76 0.48 -9.16
CA LEU A 19 -3.36 -0.83 -9.42
C LEU A 19 -2.39 -1.77 -10.13
N GLU A 20 -1.70 -1.29 -11.17
CA GLU A 20 -0.67 -2.09 -11.86
C GLU A 20 0.45 -2.51 -10.91
N ARG A 21 0.89 -1.59 -10.04
CA ARG A 21 1.93 -1.89 -9.04
C ARG A 21 1.44 -2.93 -8.03
N ALA A 22 0.20 -2.83 -7.57
CA ALA A 22 -0.40 -3.80 -6.66
C ALA A 22 -0.47 -5.21 -7.28
N LEU A 23 -0.83 -5.31 -8.56
CA LEU A 23 -0.85 -6.58 -9.29
C LEU A 23 0.53 -7.22 -9.37
N ARG A 24 1.57 -6.44 -9.73
CA ARG A 24 2.96 -6.93 -9.78
C ARG A 24 3.45 -7.40 -8.41
N LEU A 25 3.11 -6.68 -7.34
CA LEU A 25 3.48 -7.10 -5.98
C LEU A 25 2.80 -8.40 -5.57
N LYS A 26 1.51 -8.56 -5.89
CA LYS A 26 0.74 -9.78 -5.64
C LYS A 26 1.32 -10.98 -6.39
N GLU A 27 1.70 -10.79 -7.65
CA GLU A 27 2.32 -11.82 -8.48
C GLU A 27 3.68 -12.25 -7.91
N ASN A 28 4.57 -11.29 -7.61
CA ASN A 28 5.87 -11.58 -7.01
C ASN A 28 5.76 -12.34 -5.68
N PHE A 29 4.78 -11.98 -4.85
CA PHE A 29 4.50 -12.69 -3.61
C PHE A 29 4.07 -14.15 -3.88
N LYS A 30 3.16 -14.36 -4.84
CA LYS A 30 2.69 -15.70 -5.24
C LYS A 30 3.82 -16.61 -5.75
N PHE A 31 4.79 -16.06 -6.48
CA PHE A 31 5.95 -16.81 -6.99
C PHE A 31 7.11 -16.93 -5.99
N GLY A 32 6.91 -16.54 -4.72
CA GLY A 32 7.94 -16.65 -3.68
C GLY A 32 9.12 -15.68 -3.86
N ARG A 33 8.92 -14.57 -4.57
CA ARG A 33 9.94 -13.54 -4.85
C ARG A 33 9.58 -12.17 -4.23
N PRO A 34 9.22 -12.07 -2.93
CA PRO A 34 8.90 -10.79 -2.32
C PRO A 34 10.13 -9.87 -2.25
N ARG A 35 9.98 -8.60 -2.67
CA ARG A 35 11.04 -7.59 -2.55
C ARG A 35 10.92 -6.84 -1.21
N ARG A 36 11.99 -6.84 -0.42
CA ARG A 36 12.07 -6.12 0.86
C ARG A 36 12.54 -4.67 0.68
N THR A 37 11.71 -3.81 0.10
CA THR A 37 12.10 -2.42 -0.21
C THR A 37 12.05 -1.46 0.99
N LEU A 38 11.43 -1.87 2.10
CA LEU A 38 11.20 -1.02 3.28
C LEU A 38 12.08 -1.41 4.48
N VAL A 39 13.21 -2.08 4.26
CA VAL A 39 14.14 -2.45 5.34
C VAL A 39 14.62 -1.19 6.05
N GLY A 40 14.55 -1.19 7.39
CA GLY A 40 14.93 -0.05 8.23
C GLY A 40 13.91 1.09 8.28
N LYS A 41 12.70 0.91 7.70
CA LYS A 41 11.59 1.88 7.80
C LYS A 41 10.55 1.40 8.82
N VAL A 42 10.00 2.33 9.59
CA VAL A 42 8.98 2.08 10.62
C VAL A 42 7.66 2.70 10.18
N LEU A 43 6.56 1.95 10.31
CA LEU A 43 5.19 2.43 10.11
C LEU A 43 4.44 2.38 11.44
N ALA A 44 4.01 3.54 11.93
CA ALA A 44 3.12 3.62 13.10
C ALA A 44 1.66 3.58 12.65
N LEU A 45 0.86 2.72 13.28
CA LEU A 45 -0.57 2.56 13.01
C LEU A 45 -1.38 3.06 14.21
N LEU A 46 -2.19 4.10 14.02
CA LEU A 46 -3.03 4.71 15.05
C LEU A 46 -4.51 4.51 14.70
N PHE A 47 -5.28 3.90 15.60
CA PHE A 47 -6.70 3.63 15.43
C PHE A 47 -7.48 4.00 16.68
N GLU A 48 -8.53 4.81 16.52
CA GLU A 48 -9.48 5.14 17.59
C GLU A 48 -10.54 4.04 17.77
N LYS A 49 -10.94 3.40 16.66
CA LYS A 49 -11.90 2.29 16.63
C LYS A 49 -11.22 1.00 16.16
N PRO A 50 -11.63 -0.17 16.67
CA PRO A 50 -11.05 -1.43 16.24
C PRO A 50 -11.30 -1.68 14.75
N SER A 51 -10.24 -1.96 13.99
CA SER A 51 -10.30 -2.39 12.59
C SER A 51 -9.40 -3.61 12.38
N THR A 52 -9.99 -4.76 12.10
CA THR A 52 -9.24 -6.00 11.87
C THR A 52 -8.63 -6.02 10.48
N ARG A 53 -9.41 -5.74 9.43
CA ARG A 53 -8.98 -5.79 8.03
C ARG A 53 -7.91 -4.76 7.65
N THR A 54 -7.87 -3.61 8.33
CA THR A 54 -6.90 -2.55 8.01
C THR A 54 -5.60 -2.69 8.78
N ARG A 55 -5.62 -3.34 9.94
CA ARG A 55 -4.46 -3.46 10.82
C ARG A 55 -3.54 -4.63 10.45
N VAL A 56 -4.07 -5.71 9.87
CA VAL A 56 -3.36 -6.98 9.58
C VAL A 56 -3.08 -7.15 8.09
#